data_AF-A0A1G4T677-F1
#
_entry.id   AF-A0A1G4T677-F1
#
_cell.length_a   1.000
_cell.length_b   1.000
_cell.length_c   1.000
_cell.angle_alpha   90.00
_cell.angle_beta   90.00
_cell.angle_gamma   90.00
#
_symmetry.space_group_name_H-M   'P 1'
#
loop_
_entity.id
_entity.type
_entity.pdbx_description
1 polymer ?
#
loop_
_entity_poly.entity_id
_entity_poly.type
_entity_poly.pdbx_seq_one_letter_code
_entity_poly.pdbx_strand_id
1 'polypeptide(L)'
;MEFDYYEVRPCIDVNGAFISYRTLEAFEEDKARLVKLGEVKLTWTIYGILTNGEARAIGDFVDQASAMAIMNAILAPMARARDLIWEDNDKAYAVLDDVINQSSNNERI
;
A
#
# COMPACT_ATOMS: atom_id res chain seq x y z
N MET A 1 -15.03 -3.23 -1.90
CA MET A 1 -14.10 -2.14 -1.53
C MET A 1 -13.22 -1.94 -2.75
N GLU A 2 -13.23 -0.75 -3.32
CA GLU A 2 -12.52 -0.44 -4.58
C GLU A 2 -11.48 0.63 -4.30
N PHE A 3 -10.21 0.31 -4.57
CA PHE A 3 -9.10 1.25 -4.46
C PHE A 3 -8.74 1.74 -5.86
N ASP A 4 -8.71 3.05 -6.07
CA ASP A 4 -8.28 3.68 -7.32
C ASP A 4 -6.78 3.50 -7.52
N TYR A 5 -5.99 3.64 -6.45
CA TYR A 5 -4.55 3.44 -6.44
C TYR A 5 -4.01 3.16 -5.03
N TYR A 6 -2.75 2.74 -4.97
CA TYR A 6 -2.01 2.55 -3.73
C TYR A 6 -0.94 3.63 -3.57
N GLU A 7 -0.67 4.02 -2.33
CA GLU A 7 0.44 4.90 -2.00
C GLU A 7 1.18 4.45 -0.74
N VAL A 8 2.50 4.59 -0.75
CA VAL A 8 3.35 4.36 0.42
C VAL A 8 3.62 5.70 1.09
N ARG A 9 3.28 5.81 2.37
CA ARG A 9 3.43 7.05 3.14
C ARG A 9 4.32 6.82 4.37
N PRO A 10 5.31 7.70 4.64
CA PRO A 10 6.00 7.68 5.92
C PRO A 10 5.06 8.16 7.02
N CYS A 11 5.16 7.54 8.19
CA CYS A 11 4.27 7.77 9.31
C CYS A 11 5.05 7.86 10.63
N ILE A 12 4.54 8.69 11.54
CA ILE A 12 5.08 8.86 12.90
C ILE A 12 3.97 8.53 13.90
N ASP A 13 4.23 7.57 14.77
CA ASP A 13 3.41 7.29 15.94
C ASP A 13 4.01 7.99 17.16
N VAL A 14 3.23 8.88 17.76
CA VAL A 14 3.56 9.59 19.00
C VAL A 14 2.52 9.22 20.05
N ASN A 15 2.87 8.31 20.97
CA ASN A 15 2.00 7.87 22.06
C ASN A 15 0.61 7.38 21.60
N GLY A 16 0.54 6.65 20.47
CA GLY A 16 -0.70 6.15 19.89
C GLY A 16 -1.40 7.12 18.93
N ALA A 17 -0.89 8.35 18.78
CA ALA A 17 -1.33 9.27 17.74
C ALA A 17 -0.53 9.01 16.45
N PHE A 18 -1.18 8.44 15.44
CA PHE A 18 -0.56 8.08 14.17
C PHE A 18 -0.72 9.21 13.14
N ILE A 19 0.40 9.79 12.74
CA ILE A 19 0.45 10.88 11.75
C ILE A 19 1.01 10.33 10.45
N SER A 20 0.23 10.42 9.37
CA SER A 20 0.61 9.98 8.02
C SER A 20 0.96 11.18 7.15
N TYR A 21 2.07 11.11 6.43
CA TYR A 21 2.58 12.21 5.60
C TYR A 21 2.51 11.86 4.12
N ARG A 22 2.09 12.82 3.28
CA ARG A 22 2.08 12.67 1.81
C ARG A 22 3.40 13.06 1.14
N THR A 23 4.27 13.78 1.85
CA THR A 23 5.57 14.24 1.34
C THR A 23 6.67 13.88 2.32
N LEU A 24 7.86 13.58 1.79
CA LEU A 24 9.03 13.28 2.62
C LEU A 24 9.53 14.52 3.37
N GLU A 25 9.36 15.71 2.77
CA GLU A 25 9.74 16.99 3.38
C GLU A 25 8.98 17.24 4.69
N ALA A 26 7.64 17.18 4.66
CA ALA A 26 6.81 17.37 5.86
C ALA A 26 7.09 16.31 6.93
N PHE A 27 7.37 15.07 6.51
CA PHE A 27 7.75 14.00 7.42
C PHE A 27 9.09 14.28 8.11
N GLU A 28 10.13 14.69 7.38
CA GLU A 28 11.45 14.95 7.96
C GLU A 28 11.44 16.18 8.87
N GLU A 29 10.68 17.22 8.53
CA GLU A 29 10.48 18.39 9.41
C GLU A 29 9.86 17.99 10.75
N ASP A 30 8.75 17.24 10.71
CA ASP A 30 8.06 16.82 11.93
C ASP A 30 8.85 15.78 12.71
N LYS A 31 9.52 14.84 12.04
CA LYS A 31 10.42 13.87 12.67
C LYS A 31 11.51 14.58 13.47
N ALA A 32 12.18 15.57 12.88
CA ALA A 32 13.23 16.33 13.57
C ALA A 32 12.71 17.09 14.80
N ARG A 33 11.45 17.55 14.76
CA ARG A 33 10.77 18.22 15.88
C ARG A 33 10.33 17.23 16.96
N LEU A 34 9.69 16.14 16.58
CA LEU A 34 9.03 15.18 17.48
C LEU A 34 10.02 14.26 18.19
N VAL A 35 11.12 13.85 17.52
CA VAL A 35 12.19 13.06 18.15
C VAL A 35 12.82 13.81 19.34
N LYS A 36 12.83 15.15 19.33
CA LYS A 36 13.32 15.95 20.46
C LYS A 36 12.36 16.00 21.64
N LEU A 37 11.09 15.66 21.43
CA LEU A 37 10.03 15.76 22.43
C LEU A 37 9.75 14.42 23.16
N GLY A 38 10.31 13.31 22.67
CA GLY A 38 10.16 12.00 23.31
C GLY A 38 10.38 10.83 22.36
N GLU A 39 9.96 9.64 22.80
CA GLU A 39 10.00 8.43 21.97
C GLU A 39 8.93 8.51 20.87
N VAL A 40 9.36 8.26 19.63
CA VAL A 40 8.49 8.17 18.46
C VAL A 40 8.78 6.88 17.72
N LYS A 41 7.74 6.27 17.13
CA LYS A 41 7.90 5.11 16.26
C LYS A 41 7.70 5.56 14.81
N LEU A 42 8.72 5.33 14.00
CA LEU A 42 8.69 5.61 12.56
C LEU A 42 8.25 4.35 11.82
N THR A 43 7.32 4.50 10.89
CA THR A 43 6.83 3.40 10.05
C THR A 43 6.56 3.90 8.63
N TRP A 44 6.40 2.96 7.71
CA TRP A 44 5.95 3.21 6.35
C TRP A 44 4.68 2.41 6.12
N THR A 45 3.60 3.06 5.73
CA THR A 45 2.29 2.42 5.60
C THR A 45 1.87 2.41 4.13
N ILE A 46 1.37 1.27 3.66
CA ILE A 46 0.66 1.18 2.38
C ILE A 46 -0.79 1.60 2.64
N TYR A 47 -1.26 2.59 1.88
CA TYR A 47 -2.65 2.99 1.85
C TYR A 47 -3.29 2.60 0.51
N GLY A 48 -4.52 2.09 0.56
CA GLY A 48 -5.43 2.06 -0.58
C GLY A 48 -6.29 3.32 -0.59
N ILE A 49 -6.33 4.01 -1.73
CA ILE A 49 -7.07 5.27 -1.88
C ILE A 49 -8.38 5.00 -2.60
N LEU A 50 -9.49 5.36 -1.96
CA LEU A 50 -10.82 5.25 -2.52
C LEU A 50 -11.11 6.42 -3.46
N THR A 51 -12.11 6.27 -4.32
CA THR A 51 -12.55 7.31 -5.28
C THR A 51 -13.00 8.62 -4.62
N ASN A 52 -13.44 8.58 -3.36
CA ASN A 52 -13.76 9.77 -2.57
C ASN A 52 -12.53 10.48 -1.96
N GLY A 53 -11.32 9.97 -2.22
CA GLY A 53 -10.05 10.47 -1.67
C GLY A 53 -9.70 9.97 -0.27
N GLU A 54 -10.56 9.16 0.36
CA GLU A 54 -10.28 8.53 1.65
C GLU A 54 -9.14 7.52 1.53
N ALA A 55 -8.24 7.52 2.51
CA ALA A 55 -7.12 6.60 2.58
C ALA A 55 -7.39 5.52 3.63
N ARG A 56 -7.28 4.24 3.24
CA ARG A 56 -7.37 3.11 4.17
C ARG A 56 -6.04 2.42 4.31
N ALA A 57 -5.57 2.28 5.55
CA ALA A 57 -4.32 1.59 5.84
C ALA A 57 -4.47 0.09 5.52
N ILE A 58 -3.47 -0.47 4.83
CA ILE A 58 -3.41 -1.88 4.45
C ILE A 58 -2.37 -2.61 5.31
N GLY A 59 -1.21 -1.99 5.54
CA GLY A 59 -0.17 -2.57 6.37
C GLY A 59 0.96 -1.60 6.67
N ASP A 60 1.60 -1.79 7.82
CA ASP A 60 2.71 -0.99 8.32
C ASP A 60 4.03 -1.76 8.21
N PHE A 61 5.07 -1.07 7.80
CA PHE A 61 6.40 -1.62 7.52
C PHE A 61 7.47 -0.80 8.23
N VAL A 62 8.59 -1.46 8.53
CA VAL A 62 9.73 -0.83 9.22
C VAL A 62 10.51 0.14 8.33
N ASP A 63 10.48 -0.06 7.02
CA ASP A 63 11.21 0.74 6.05
C ASP A 63 10.43 0.88 4.72
N GLN A 64 10.80 1.91 3.96
CA GLN A 64 10.16 2.23 2.68
C GLN A 64 10.32 1.13 1.64
N ALA A 65 11.49 0.48 1.59
CA ALA A 65 11.80 -0.51 0.57
C ALA A 65 10.91 -1.74 0.75
N SER A 66 10.70 -2.18 1.99
CA SER A 66 9.79 -3.25 2.36
C SER A 66 8.35 -2.92 1.98
N ALA A 67 7.86 -1.70 2.30
CA ALA A 67 6.52 -1.26 1.90
C ALA A 67 6.35 -1.24 0.37
N MET A 68 7.33 -0.69 -0.35
CA MET A 68 7.32 -0.65 -1.82
C MET A 68 7.38 -2.04 -2.44
N ALA A 69 8.17 -2.96 -1.89
CA ALA A 69 8.26 -4.33 -2.36
C ALA A 69 6.91 -5.05 -2.24
N ILE A 70 6.22 -4.89 -1.10
CA ILE A 70 4.89 -5.47 -0.90
C ILE A 70 3.84 -4.81 -1.79
N MET A 71 3.88 -3.48 -1.96
CA MET A 71 2.99 -2.79 -2.90
C MET A 71 3.20 -3.30 -4.34
N ASN A 72 4.45 -3.48 -4.77
CA ASN A 72 4.76 -4.05 -6.08
C ASN A 72 4.28 -5.51 -6.21
N ALA A 73 4.36 -6.30 -5.14
CA ALA A 73 3.82 -7.66 -5.13
C ALA A 73 2.30 -7.67 -5.28
N ILE A 74 1.58 -6.74 -4.63
CA ILE A 74 0.14 -6.54 -4.80
C ILE A 74 -0.18 -6.18 -6.26
N LEU A 75 0.63 -5.31 -6.88
CA LEU A 75 0.44 -4.84 -8.25
C LEU A 75 0.85 -5.86 -9.33
N ALA A 76 1.71 -6.82 -9.01
CA ALA A 76 2.31 -7.72 -9.99
C ALA A 76 1.28 -8.52 -10.82
N PRO A 77 0.20 -9.10 -10.24
CA PRO A 77 -0.82 -9.79 -11.03
C PRO A 77 -1.57 -8.86 -11.99
N MET A 78 -1.89 -7.64 -11.55
CA MET A 78 -2.54 -6.63 -12.39
C MET A 78 -1.63 -6.19 -13.54
N ALA A 79 -0.33 -6.00 -13.27
CA ALA A 79 0.65 -5.69 -14.30
C ALA A 79 0.75 -6.83 -15.33
N ARG A 80 0.80 -8.09 -14.88
CA ARG A 80 0.79 -9.26 -15.77
C ARG A 80 -0.47 -9.33 -16.62
N ALA A 81 -1.64 -9.11 -16.04
CA ALA A 81 -2.91 -9.11 -16.78
C ALA A 81 -2.96 -7.97 -17.82
N ARG A 82 -2.51 -6.76 -17.45
CA ARG A 82 -2.39 -5.63 -18.37
C ARG A 82 -1.48 -5.97 -19.54
N ASP A 83 -0.34 -6.61 -19.30
CA ASP A 83 0.61 -6.94 -20.38
C ASP A 83 0.00 -7.98 -21.34
N LEU A 84 -0.84 -8.90 -20.84
CA LEU A 84 -1.55 -9.89 -21.64
C LEU A 84 -2.75 -9.32 -22.44
N ILE A 85 -3.33 -8.18 -22.05
CA ILE A 85 -4.56 -7.65 -22.66
C ILE A 85 -4.44 -7.40 -24.17
N TRP A 86 -3.23 -7.09 -24.64
CA TRP A 86 -2.95 -6.82 -26.05
C TRP A 86 -2.64 -8.09 -26.86
N GLU A 87 -2.39 -9.21 -26.17
CA GLU A 87 -2.04 -10.50 -26.78
C GLU A 87 -3.21 -11.47 -26.75
N ASP A 88 -3.89 -11.58 -25.60
CA ASP A 88 -4.91 -12.57 -25.30
C ASP A 88 -5.77 -12.11 -24.11
N ASN A 89 -6.91 -11.50 -24.42
CA ASN A 89 -7.85 -11.00 -23.42
C ASN A 89 -8.35 -12.09 -22.47
N ASP A 90 -8.61 -13.30 -22.97
CA ASP A 90 -9.14 -14.39 -22.15
C ASP A 90 -8.09 -14.82 -21.10
N LYS A 91 -6.80 -14.85 -21.48
CA LYS A 91 -5.72 -15.08 -20.52
C LYS A 91 -5.56 -13.94 -19.52
N ALA A 92 -5.75 -12.68 -19.93
CA ALA A 92 -5.68 -11.54 -19.02
C ALA A 92 -6.77 -11.65 -17.93
N TYR A 93 -8.00 -11.98 -18.32
CA TYR A 93 -9.10 -12.24 -17.38
C TYR A 93 -8.80 -13.44 -16.47
N ALA A 94 -8.32 -14.54 -17.02
CA ALA A 94 -8.00 -15.74 -16.24
C ALA A 94 -6.94 -15.48 -15.16
N VAL A 95 -5.94 -14.62 -15.42
CA VAL A 95 -4.93 -14.23 -14.41
C VAL A 95 -5.58 -13.46 -13.25
N LEU A 96 -6.50 -12.54 -13.53
CA LEU A 96 -7.18 -11.76 -12.48
C LEU A 96 -8.11 -12.65 -11.65
N ASP A 97 -8.92 -13.48 -12.31
CA ASP A 97 -9.83 -14.42 -11.64
C ASP A 97 -9.07 -15.41 -10.75
N ASP A 98 -7.95 -15.96 -11.23
CA ASP A 98 -7.12 -16.88 -10.46
C ASP A 98 -6.59 -16.23 -9.17
N VAL A 99 -6.08 -15.00 -9.26
CA VAL A 99 -5.60 -14.28 -8.08
C VAL A 99 -6.73 -13.96 -7.09
N ILE A 100 -7.91 -13.57 -7.58
CA ILE A 100 -9.07 -13.28 -6.72
C ILE A 100 -9.48 -14.56 -5.97
N ASN A 101 -9.65 -15.66 -6.69
CA ASN A 101 -10.10 -16.94 -6.12
C ASN A 101 -9.08 -17.49 -5.11
N GLN A 102 -7.78 -17.44 -5.41
CA GLN A 102 -6.74 -17.96 -4.49
C GLN A 102 -6.51 -17.08 -3.25
N SER A 103 -6.87 -15.80 -3.33
CA SER A 103 -6.72 -14.83 -2.23
C SER A 103 -7.94 -14.79 -1.30
N SER A 104 -9.02 -15.48 -1.65
CA SER A 104 -10.18 -15.64 -0.79
C SER A 104 -10.09 -16.98 -0.04
N ASN A 105 -10.21 -16.94 1.29
CA ASN A 105 -10.17 -18.17 2.10
C ASN A 105 -11.33 -19.13 1.82
N ASN A 106 -12.39 -18.65 1.15
CA ASN A 106 -13.60 -19.42 0.85
C ASN A 106 -13.57 -20.09 -0.53
N GLU A 107 -12.69 -19.66 -1.44
CA GLU A 107 -12.63 -20.14 -2.84
C GLU A 107 -11.32 -20.87 -3.15
N ARG A 108 -10.46 -21.10 -2.16
CA ARG A 108 -9.33 -22.03 -2.29
C ARG A 108 -9.84 -23.46 -2.49
N ILE A 109 -9.72 -23.95 -3.72
CA ILE A 109 -9.88 -25.38 -4.09
C ILE A 109 -8.60 -26.14 -3.77
#